data_AF-A0A085BE45-F1
#
_entry.id   AF-A0A085BE45-F1
#
_cell.length_a   1.000
_cell.length_b   1.000
_cell.length_c   1.000
_cell.angle_alpha   90.00
_cell.angle_beta   90.00
_cell.angle_gamma   90.00
#
_symmetry.space_group_name_H-M   'P 1'
#
loop_
_entity.id
_entity.type
_entity.pdbx_description
1 polymer ?
#
loop_
_entity_poly.entity_id
_entity_poly.type
_entity_poly.pdbx_seq_one_letter_code
_entity_poly.pdbx_strand_id
1 'polypeptide(L)'
;MDKKDFNKKSSVKIRISIIQKEKWKKVCLEKQISLTSLIINSVENRMMDDERRKVLTFIEKQDNIFGKIETNINQVAKIANGQKFISESKLSSFSDKLSEIIILKKEQNEIFTRIYAELSR
;
A
#
# COMPACT_ATOMS: atom_id res chain seq x y z
N MET A 1 -5.89 1.16 26.33
CA MET A 1 -5.73 2.04 25.15
C MET A 1 -6.94 2.96 25.12
N ASP A 2 -6.78 4.18 25.61
CA ASP A 2 -7.89 5.14 25.71
C ASP A 2 -8.39 5.51 24.32
N LYS A 3 -9.71 5.35 24.13
CA LYS A 3 -10.45 5.89 22.98
C LYS A 3 -10.36 7.42 23.06
N LYS A 4 -9.35 8.00 22.42
CA LYS A 4 -9.26 9.46 22.24
C LYS A 4 -10.55 9.96 21.58
N ASP A 5 -11.17 10.90 22.26
CA ASP A 5 -12.46 11.53 21.97
C ASP A 5 -12.48 12.07 20.52
N PHE A 6 -13.19 11.39 19.61
CA PHE A 6 -13.32 11.77 18.19
C PHE A 6 -14.19 13.02 17.97
N ASN A 7 -14.70 13.61 19.04
CA ASN A 7 -15.64 14.70 18.96
C ASN A 7 -14.88 16.01 18.66
N LYS A 8 -14.98 16.51 17.42
CA LYS A 8 -14.34 17.76 16.97
C LYS A 8 -14.97 18.98 17.67
N LYS A 9 -14.58 19.20 18.92
CA LYS A 9 -15.16 20.22 19.82
C LYS A 9 -14.48 21.59 19.71
N SER A 10 -13.34 21.70 19.04
CA SER A 10 -12.52 22.91 18.97
C SER A 10 -12.27 23.36 17.53
N SER A 11 -12.20 24.67 17.31
CA SER A 11 -11.90 25.26 16.00
C SER A 11 -10.77 26.28 16.11
N VAL A 12 -9.92 26.34 15.07
CA VAL A 12 -8.83 27.32 14.96
C VAL A 12 -9.13 28.22 13.76
N LYS A 13 -9.06 29.54 13.96
CA LYS A 13 -9.21 30.52 12.88
C LYS A 13 -7.84 31.03 12.49
N ILE A 14 -7.49 30.91 11.21
CA ILE A 14 -6.21 31.36 10.65
C ILE A 14 -6.49 32.45 9.62
N ARG A 15 -5.77 33.58 9.71
CA ARG A 15 -5.76 34.61 8.67
C ARG A 15 -4.55 34.41 7.77
N ILE A 16 -4.79 34.38 6.47
CA ILE A 16 -3.76 34.25 5.42
C ILE A 16 -4.13 35.19 4.27
N SER A 17 -3.15 35.47 3.40
CA SER A 17 -3.42 36.22 2.18
C SER A 17 -4.36 35.45 1.24
N ILE A 18 -5.08 36.18 0.38
CA ILE A 18 -5.97 35.56 -0.60
C ILE A 18 -5.22 34.66 -1.57
N ILE A 19 -4.01 35.08 -1.98
CA ILE A 19 -3.12 34.29 -2.86
C ILE A 19 -2.76 32.96 -2.20
N GLN A 20 -2.44 32.96 -0.90
CA GLN A 20 -2.09 31.74 -0.18
C GLN A 20 -3.30 30.80 -0.06
N LYS A 21 -4.49 31.35 0.18
CA LYS A 21 -5.73 30.58 0.24
C LYS A 21 -6.03 29.86 -1.08
N GLU A 22 -5.86 30.55 -2.21
CA GLU A 22 -6.07 29.94 -3.52
C GLU A 22 -5.02 28.87 -3.84
N LYS A 23 -3.75 29.09 -3.46
CA LYS A 23 -2.71 28.05 -3.57
C LYS A 23 -3.09 26.79 -2.79
N TRP A 24 -3.54 26.92 -1.54
CA TRP A 24 -3.95 25.77 -0.72
C TRP A 24 -5.15 25.04 -1.32
N LYS A 25 -6.16 25.76 -1.82
CA LYS A 25 -7.30 25.15 -2.51
C LYS A 25 -6.88 24.37 -3.75
N LYS A 26 -5.94 24.89 -4.54
CA LYS A 26 -5.42 24.22 -5.73
C LYS A 26 -4.76 22.89 -5.36
N VAL A 27 -3.90 22.89 -4.33
CA VAL A 27 -3.29 21.65 -3.81
C VAL A 27 -4.34 20.66 -3.32
N CYS A 28 -5.38 21.13 -2.62
CA CYS A 28 -6.48 20.29 -2.15
C CYS A 28 -7.24 19.62 -3.31
N LEU A 29 -7.49 20.35 -4.39
CA LEU A 29 -8.13 19.85 -5.60
C LEU A 29 -7.25 18.82 -6.33
N GLU A 30 -5.97 19.12 -6.53
CA GLU A 30 -5.03 18.22 -7.19
C GLU A 30 -4.85 16.90 -6.43
N LYS A 31 -4.73 16.98 -5.10
CA LYS A 31 -4.56 15.82 -4.23
C LYS A 31 -5.88 15.16 -3.80
N GLN A 32 -7.03 15.76 -4.10
CA GLN A 32 -8.35 15.29 -3.64
C GLN A 32 -8.39 15.11 -2.10
N ILE A 33 -7.87 16.12 -1.39
CA ILE A 33 -7.85 16.19 0.08
C ILE A 33 -8.59 17.43 0.58
N SER A 34 -8.95 17.43 1.87
CA SER A 34 -9.59 18.59 2.49
C SER A 34 -8.56 19.62 2.94
N LEU A 35 -8.97 20.89 3.03
CA LEU A 35 -8.11 21.94 3.60
C LEU A 35 -7.73 21.64 5.05
N THR A 36 -8.66 21.06 5.81
CA THR A 36 -8.43 20.62 7.19
C THR A 36 -7.35 19.55 7.26
N SER A 37 -7.40 18.52 6.41
CA SER A 37 -6.39 17.47 6.41
C SER A 37 -5.05 17.95 5.87
N LEU A 38 -5.03 18.83 4.87
CA LEU A 38 -3.81 19.50 4.44
C LEU A 38 -3.12 20.22 5.62
N ILE A 39 -3.87 21.03 6.39
CA ILE A 39 -3.32 21.79 7.51
C ILE A 39 -2.88 20.86 8.64
N ILE A 40 -3.74 19.94 9.08
CA ILE A 40 -3.43 19.03 10.19
C ILE A 40 -2.22 18.16 9.84
N ASN A 41 -2.22 17.49 8.69
CA ASN A 41 -1.13 16.61 8.30
C ASN A 41 0.18 17.38 8.11
N SER A 42 0.13 18.61 7.57
CA SER A 42 1.34 19.45 7.45
C SER A 42 1.90 19.87 8.81
N VAL A 43 1.03 20.24 9.77
CA VAL A 43 1.45 20.65 11.12
C VAL A 43 1.98 19.47 11.92
N GLU A 44 1.35 18.31 11.80
CA GLU A 44 1.74 17.08 12.50
C GLU A 44 2.87 16.32 11.80
N ASN A 45 3.40 16.84 10.68
CA ASN A 45 4.39 16.19 9.83
C ASN A 45 3.99 14.75 9.44
N ARG A 46 2.70 14.55 9.14
CA ARG A 46 2.13 13.28 8.72
C ARG A 46 1.96 13.24 7.21
N MET A 47 2.01 12.03 6.69
CA MET A 47 1.73 11.76 5.28
C MET A 47 0.31 12.20 4.88
N MET A 48 0.15 12.71 3.66
CA MET A 48 -1.14 13.20 3.17
C MET A 48 -2.10 12.04 2.86
N ASP A 49 -3.40 12.32 2.90
CA ASP A 49 -4.42 11.30 2.68
C ASP A 49 -4.34 10.70 1.26
N ASP A 50 -3.92 11.49 0.27
CA ASP A 50 -3.75 11.03 -1.12
C ASP A 50 -2.57 10.08 -1.27
N GLU A 51 -1.47 10.37 -0.57
CA GLU A 51 -0.28 9.53 -0.50
C GLU A 51 -0.62 8.21 0.20
N ARG A 52 -1.40 8.26 1.29
CA ARG A 52 -1.88 7.06 1.99
C ARG A 52 -2.73 6.19 1.09
N ARG A 53 -3.63 6.80 0.32
CA ARG A 53 -4.47 6.08 -0.65
C ARG A 53 -3.62 5.38 -1.72
N LYS A 54 -2.61 6.06 -2.27
CA LYS A 54 -1.70 5.49 -3.28
C LYS A 54 -0.94 4.28 -2.72
N VAL A 55 -0.44 4.37 -1.49
CA VAL A 55 0.25 3.27 -0.81
C VAL A 55 -0.68 2.07 -0.61
N LEU A 56 -1.90 2.29 -0.12
CA LEU A 56 -2.88 1.22 0.07
C LEU A 56 -3.24 0.54 -1.24
N THR A 57 -3.52 1.31 -2.29
CA THR A 57 -3.80 0.76 -3.63
C THR A 57 -2.60 -0.01 -4.20
N PHE A 58 -1.38 0.42 -3.91
CA PHE A 58 -0.18 -0.33 -4.28
C PHE A 58 -0.13 -1.69 -3.58
N ILE A 59 -0.34 -1.73 -2.26
CA ILE A 59 -0.38 -2.98 -1.47
C ILE A 59 -1.46 -3.92 -1.99
N GLU A 60 -2.69 -3.42 -2.21
CA GLU A 60 -3.80 -4.22 -2.75
C GLU A 60 -3.48 -4.83 -4.13
N LYS A 61 -2.80 -4.09 -5.00
CA LYS A 61 -2.36 -4.62 -6.31
C LYS A 61 -1.33 -5.73 -6.15
N GLN A 62 -0.42 -5.60 -5.20
CA GLN A 62 0.58 -6.63 -4.92
C GLN A 62 -0.07 -7.91 -4.38
N ASP A 63 -1.00 -7.79 -3.42
CA ASP A 63 -1.73 -8.94 -2.86
C ASP A 63 -2.51 -9.70 -3.95
N ASN A 64 -3.16 -8.96 -4.86
CA ASN A 64 -3.84 -9.56 -6.01
C ASN A 64 -2.88 -10.34 -6.94
N ILE A 65 -1.65 -9.87 -7.13
CA ILE A 65 -0.63 -10.58 -7.92
C ILE A 65 -0.22 -11.88 -7.22
N PHE A 66 0.02 -11.83 -5.90
CA PHE A 66 0.39 -13.01 -5.13
C PHE A 66 -0.74 -14.05 -5.07
N GLY A 67 -2.01 -13.64 -5.01
CA GLY A 67 -3.13 -14.57 -5.13
C GLY A 67 -3.19 -15.33 -6.47
N LYS A 68 -2.78 -14.69 -7.57
CA LYS A 68 -2.63 -15.36 -8.87
C LYS A 68 -1.47 -16.36 -8.88
N ILE A 69 -0.35 -16.00 -8.26
CA ILE A 69 0.80 -16.90 -8.10
C ILE A 69 0.40 -18.15 -7.30
N GLU A 70 -0.27 -17.96 -6.16
CA GLU A 70 -0.78 -19.05 -5.32
C GLU A 70 -1.72 -19.98 -6.12
N THR A 71 -2.63 -19.38 -6.90
CA THR A 71 -3.52 -20.14 -7.78
C THR A 71 -2.75 -21.00 -8.78
N ASN A 72 -1.70 -20.47 -9.40
CA ASN A 72 -0.87 -21.22 -10.35
C ASN A 72 -0.10 -22.36 -9.67
N ILE A 73 0.45 -22.12 -8.47
CA ILE A 73 1.13 -23.16 -7.67
C ILE A 73 0.15 -24.30 -7.37
N ASN A 74 -1.07 -23.96 -6.93
CA ASN A 74 -2.12 -24.94 -6.65
C ASN A 74 -2.54 -25.75 -7.90
N GLN A 75 -2.57 -25.12 -9.07
CA GLN A 75 -2.84 -25.82 -10.33
C GLN A 75 -1.73 -26.82 -10.69
N VAL A 76 -0.46 -26.42 -10.54
CA VAL A 76 0.68 -27.33 -10.77
C VAL A 76 0.62 -28.52 -9.81
N ALA A 77 0.33 -28.29 -8.52
CA ALA A 77 0.17 -29.35 -7.55
C ALA A 77 -0.98 -30.33 -7.91
N LYS A 78 -2.12 -29.80 -8.36
CA LYS A 78 -3.25 -30.64 -8.83
C LYS A 78 -2.86 -31.50 -10.04
N ILE A 79 -2.13 -30.93 -11.01
CA ILE A 79 -1.65 -31.68 -12.19
C ILE A 79 -0.69 -32.80 -11.76
N ALA A 80 0.28 -32.48 -10.90
CA ALA A 80 1.25 -33.44 -10.38
C ALA A 80 0.56 -34.63 -9.68
N ASN A 81 -0.39 -34.32 -8.79
CA ASN A 81 -1.12 -35.32 -8.02
C ASN A 81 -2.07 -36.16 -8.88
N GLY A 82 -2.70 -35.54 -9.90
CA GLY A 82 -3.66 -36.20 -10.78
C GLY A 82 -3.00 -37.09 -11.84
N GLN A 83 -1.96 -36.60 -12.50
CA GLN A 83 -1.29 -37.33 -13.59
C GLN A 83 -0.26 -38.35 -13.07
N LYS A 84 0.12 -38.30 -11.78
CA LYS A 84 1.20 -39.10 -11.16
C LYS A 84 2.55 -39.03 -11.88
N PHE A 85 2.68 -38.13 -12.86
CA PHE A 85 3.87 -37.91 -13.66
C PHE A 85 3.94 -36.44 -14.06
N ILE A 86 5.08 -35.82 -13.80
CA ILE A 86 5.47 -34.50 -14.31
C ILE A 86 6.84 -34.68 -14.96
N SER A 87 7.06 -34.07 -16.12
CA SER A 87 8.40 -34.09 -16.72
C SER A 87 9.38 -33.32 -15.85
N GLU A 88 10.57 -33.87 -15.67
CA GLU A 88 11.64 -33.26 -14.89
C GLU A 88 11.96 -31.84 -15.36
N SER A 89 11.94 -31.60 -16.67
CA SER A 89 12.11 -30.27 -17.27
C SER A 89 11.06 -29.24 -16.82
N LYS A 90 9.79 -29.64 -16.68
CA LYS A 90 8.72 -28.77 -16.20
C LYS A 90 8.82 -28.53 -14.71
N LEU A 91 9.20 -29.56 -13.95
CA LEU A 91 9.41 -29.45 -12.50
C LEU A 91 10.58 -28.51 -12.18
N SER A 92 11.70 -28.64 -12.89
CA SER A 92 12.86 -27.76 -12.76
C SER A 92 12.47 -26.32 -13.07
N SER A 93 11.86 -26.06 -14.23
CA SER A 93 11.44 -24.71 -14.60
C SER A 93 10.45 -24.09 -13.60
N PHE A 94 9.55 -24.90 -13.03
CA PHE A 94 8.66 -24.44 -11.96
C PHE A 94 9.41 -24.12 -10.66
N SER A 95 10.35 -24.98 -10.26
CA SER A 95 11.19 -24.78 -9.08
C SER A 95 12.06 -23.52 -9.19
N ASP A 96 12.61 -23.25 -10.37
CA ASP A 96 13.40 -22.05 -10.64
C ASP A 96 12.55 -20.78 -10.47
N LYS A 97 11.36 -20.75 -11.05
CA LYS A 97 10.41 -19.64 -10.90
C LYS A 97 9.94 -19.48 -9.46
N LEU A 98 9.73 -20.58 -8.73
CA LEU A 98 9.34 -20.54 -7.33
C LEU A 98 10.45 -19.93 -6.46
N SER A 99 11.70 -20.28 -6.76
CA SER A 99 12.88 -19.72 -6.10
C SER A 99 13.02 -18.22 -6.33
N GLU A 100 12.78 -17.77 -7.57
CA GLU A 100 12.73 -16.33 -7.91
C GLU A 100 11.62 -15.61 -7.14
N ILE A 101 10.42 -16.19 -7.06
CA ILE A 101 9.29 -15.63 -6.31
C ILE A 101 9.61 -15.48 -4.81
N ILE A 102 10.33 -16.43 -4.22
CA ILE A 102 10.75 -16.36 -2.80
C ILE A 102 11.66 -15.14 -2.57
N ILE A 103 12.60 -14.88 -3.47
CA ILE A 103 13.51 -13.73 -3.41
C ILE A 103 12.69 -12.43 -3.53
N LEU A 104 11.84 -12.33 -4.55
CA LEU A 104 10.99 -11.15 -4.77
C LEU A 104 10.05 -10.88 -3.59
N LYS A 105 9.52 -11.94 -2.95
CA LYS A 105 8.66 -11.78 -1.76
C LYS A 105 9.44 -11.21 -0.58
N LYS A 106 10.70 -11.62 -0.41
CA LYS A 106 11.55 -11.08 0.66
C LYS A 106 11.82 -9.59 0.44
N GLU A 107 12.21 -9.20 -0.77
CA GLU A 107 12.43 -7.79 -1.12
C GLU A 107 11.16 -6.95 -0.93
N GLN A 108 10.01 -7.48 -1.35
CA GLN A 108 8.73 -6.83 -1.11
C GLN A 108 8.44 -6.63 0.38
N ASN A 109 8.66 -7.66 1.20
CA ASN A 109 8.40 -7.56 2.65
C ASN A 109 9.29 -6.49 3.30
N GLU A 110 10.55 -6.37 2.87
CA GLU A 110 11.45 -5.30 3.33
C GLU A 110 10.92 -3.91 2.94
N ILE A 111 10.40 -3.75 1.70
CA ILE A 111 9.76 -2.51 1.26
C ILE A 111 8.52 -2.21 2.10
N PHE A 112 7.67 -3.21 2.37
CA PHE A 112 6.48 -3.02 3.22
C PHE A 112 6.85 -2.64 4.64
N THR A 113 7.89 -3.24 5.24
CA THR A 113 8.37 -2.82 6.56
C THR A 113 8.79 -1.34 6.57
N ARG A 114 9.49 -0.87 5.52
CA ARG A 114 9.87 0.55 5.39
C ARG A 114 8.64 1.44 5.24
N ILE A 115 7.67 1.03 4.43
CA ILE A 115 6.39 1.75 4.28
C ILE A 115 5.67 1.85 5.62
N TYR A 116 5.54 0.75 6.37
CA TYR A 116 4.91 0.76 7.70
C TYR A 116 5.64 1.65 8.70
N ALA A 117 6.97 1.67 8.68
CA ALA A 117 7.77 2.57 9.52
C ALA A 117 7.48 4.05 9.21
N GLU A 118 7.33 4.41 7.93
CA GLU A 118 6.97 5.79 7.54
C GLU A 118 5.50 6.12 7.84
N LEU A 119 4.59 5.14 7.75
CA LEU A 119 3.18 5.32 8.08
C LEU A 119 2.88 5.43 9.58
N SER A 120 3.77 4.91 10.43
CA SER A 120 3.59 4.82 11.89
C SER A 120 4.23 6.00 12.65
N ARG A 121 4.94 6.88 11.96
CA ARG A 121 5.38 8.19 12.48
C ARG A 121 4.24 9.21 12.44
#